data_AF-A0A7S4D8M6-F1
#
_entry.id   AF-A0A7S4D8M6-F1
#
_cell.length_a   1.000
_cell.length_b   1.000
_cell.length_c   1.000
_cell.angle_alpha   90.00
_cell.angle_beta   90.00
_cell.angle_gamma   90.00
#
_symmetry.space_group_name_H-M   'P 1'
#
loop_
_entity.id
_entity.type
_entity.pdbx_description
1 polymer ?
#
loop_
_entity_poly.entity_id
_entity_poly.type
_entity_poly.pdbx_seq_one_letter_code
_entity_poly.pdbx_strand_id
1 'polypeptide(L)'
;MSTIPPVLKPITSYIRRAEELDRDTSRPESVLVAYFCRSYAMELGIPLVQASRDQGATAFLNALIQQLEAAKKGLPAFTQEEGQTLMTEFAHAVFARADEEDRAGLADKGTARTFYAAANFYDALAQFGDLAPEPLQKKKYAKWKAAEILKAVKEGRDPAPGGFGEETAKVVTPRSAEAKESKDSEPAPFKPPNLDRQPTLEDLIPVAPGAEAGPPLGAPVRVPPPAAAAAAP
;
A
#
# COMPACT_ATOMS: atom_id res chain seq x y z
N MET A 1 -8.72 7.60 -16.07
CA MET A 1 -8.26 6.31 -16.61
C MET A 1 -9.46 5.41 -16.85
N SER A 2 -9.38 4.55 -17.88
CA SER A 2 -10.43 3.57 -18.19
C SER A 2 -10.66 2.62 -17.01
N THR A 3 -11.89 2.15 -16.84
CA THR A 3 -12.22 1.17 -15.79
C THR A 3 -11.37 -0.09 -15.98
N ILE A 4 -10.71 -0.55 -14.91
CA ILE A 4 -9.86 -1.74 -14.95
C ILE A 4 -10.76 -2.98 -15.15
N PRO A 5 -10.56 -3.77 -16.21
CA PRO A 5 -11.34 -4.98 -16.46
C PRO A 5 -11.22 -6.00 -15.32
N PRO A 6 -12.28 -6.76 -14.99
CA PRO A 6 -12.27 -7.68 -13.85
C PRO A 6 -11.14 -8.73 -13.87
N VAL A 7 -10.73 -9.19 -15.06
CA VAL A 7 -9.62 -10.14 -15.19
C VAL A 7 -8.27 -9.56 -14.74
N LEU A 8 -8.14 -8.23 -14.74
CA LEU A 8 -6.95 -7.49 -14.28
C LEU A 8 -7.06 -7.05 -12.82
N LYS A 9 -8.03 -7.57 -12.05
CA LYS A 9 -8.11 -7.37 -10.60
C LYS A 9 -6.75 -7.62 -9.89
N PRO A 10 -5.98 -8.70 -10.20
CA PRO A 10 -4.70 -8.98 -9.53
C PRO A 10 -3.62 -7.89 -9.67
N ILE A 11 -3.71 -7.01 -10.69
CA ILE A 11 -2.72 -5.95 -10.93
C ILE A 11 -3.20 -4.57 -10.48
N THR A 12 -4.44 -4.47 -9.99
CA THR A 12 -5.08 -3.20 -9.65
C THR A 12 -4.32 -2.44 -8.58
N SER A 13 -3.82 -3.13 -7.55
CA SER A 13 -3.07 -2.51 -6.46
C SER A 13 -1.84 -1.75 -6.95
N TYR A 14 -1.07 -2.32 -7.89
CA TYR A 14 0.13 -1.68 -8.47
C TYR A 14 -0.21 -0.48 -9.35
N ILE A 15 -1.29 -0.56 -10.13
CA ILE A 15 -1.77 0.56 -10.95
C ILE A 15 -2.19 1.71 -10.05
N ARG A 16 -2.96 1.45 -8.99
CA ARG A 16 -3.38 2.48 -8.02
C ARG A 16 -2.19 3.11 -7.31
N ARG A 17 -1.18 2.33 -6.94
CA ARG A 17 0.06 2.87 -6.38
C ARG A 17 0.76 3.81 -7.35
N ALA A 18 0.86 3.45 -8.62
CA ALA A 18 1.45 4.34 -9.62
C ALA A 18 0.64 5.65 -9.79
N GLU A 19 -0.69 5.58 -9.82
CA GLU A 19 -1.55 6.77 -9.90
C GLU A 19 -1.41 7.70 -8.68
N GLU A 20 -1.20 7.14 -7.48
CA GLU A 20 -0.95 7.92 -6.27
C GLU A 20 0.41 8.61 -6.32
N LEU A 21 1.44 7.91 -6.80
CA LEU A 21 2.79 8.44 -6.94
C LEU A 21 2.91 9.53 -8.01
N ASP A 22 2.13 9.43 -9.10
CA ASP A 22 2.06 10.50 -10.10
C ASP A 22 1.56 11.84 -9.51
N ARG A 23 0.76 11.78 -8.43
CA ARG A 23 0.25 12.97 -7.73
C ARG A 23 1.20 13.45 -6.65
N ASP A 24 2.17 12.63 -6.26
CA ASP A 24 3.14 12.96 -5.23
C ASP A 24 4.29 13.78 -5.84
N THR A 25 4.18 15.10 -5.77
CA THR A 25 5.23 16.02 -6.23
C THR A 25 6.32 16.27 -5.19
N SER A 26 6.25 15.62 -4.02
CA SER A 26 7.18 15.88 -2.91
C SER A 26 8.52 15.16 -3.06
N ARG A 27 8.55 14.08 -3.85
CA ARG A 27 9.73 13.22 -4.01
C ARG A 27 10.02 12.99 -5.50
N PRO A 28 11.21 13.34 -5.99
CA PRO A 28 11.57 13.11 -7.39
C PRO A 28 11.60 11.61 -7.74
N GLU A 29 11.89 10.74 -6.77
CA GLU A 29 11.92 9.29 -6.96
C GLU A 29 10.53 8.71 -7.26
N SER A 30 9.45 9.37 -6.83
CA SER A 30 8.07 8.90 -7.00
C SER A 30 7.72 8.64 -8.47
N VAL A 31 8.25 9.43 -9.41
CA VAL A 31 8.01 9.25 -10.85
C VAL A 31 8.60 7.92 -11.35
N LEU A 32 9.82 7.60 -10.92
CA LEU A 32 10.50 6.36 -11.31
C LEU A 32 9.86 5.14 -10.64
N VAL A 33 9.47 5.26 -9.37
CA VAL A 33 8.74 4.20 -8.65
C VAL A 33 7.37 3.96 -9.28
N ALA A 34 6.66 5.01 -9.72
CA ALA A 34 5.39 4.87 -10.44
C ALA A 34 5.56 4.09 -11.76
N TYR A 35 6.64 4.38 -12.50
CA TYR A 35 7.02 3.62 -13.69
C TYR A 35 7.28 2.15 -13.39
N PHE A 36 8.01 1.84 -12.31
CA PHE A 36 8.26 0.46 -11.87
C PHE A 36 6.98 -0.27 -11.45
N CYS A 37 6.06 0.39 -10.76
CA CYS A 37 4.78 -0.21 -10.39
C CYS A 37 3.95 -0.58 -11.63
N ARG A 38 3.92 0.28 -12.66
CA ARG A 38 3.26 -0.01 -13.93
C ARG A 38 3.95 -1.11 -14.72
N SER A 39 5.29 -1.14 -14.71
CA SER A 39 6.08 -2.17 -15.39
C SER A 39 5.81 -3.54 -14.78
N TYR A 40 5.78 -3.65 -13.45
CA TYR A 40 5.42 -4.88 -12.77
C TYR A 40 3.96 -5.29 -13.00
N ALA A 41 3.03 -4.32 -13.00
CA ALA A 41 1.64 -4.58 -13.36
C ALA A 41 1.50 -5.15 -14.78
N MET A 42 2.32 -4.69 -15.73
CA MET A 42 2.37 -5.24 -17.08
C MET A 42 2.88 -6.68 -17.11
N GLU A 43 3.96 -6.97 -16.41
CA GLU A 43 4.52 -8.33 -16.31
C GLU A 43 3.49 -9.34 -15.80
N LEU A 44 2.73 -8.96 -14.77
CA LEU A 44 1.64 -9.79 -14.23
C LEU A 44 0.38 -9.79 -15.12
N GLY A 45 0.11 -8.69 -15.83
CA GLY A 45 -1.10 -8.51 -16.63
C GLY A 45 -1.09 -9.32 -17.93
N ILE A 46 0.06 -9.40 -18.61
CA ILE A 46 0.20 -10.10 -19.89
C ILE A 46 -0.32 -11.55 -19.84
N PRO A 47 0.12 -12.41 -18.89
CA PRO A 47 -0.38 -13.79 -18.84
C PRO A 47 -1.89 -13.87 -18.55
N LEU A 48 -2.46 -12.93 -17.78
CA LEU A 48 -3.89 -12.88 -17.49
C LEU A 48 -4.73 -12.59 -18.74
N VAL A 49 -4.26 -11.65 -19.58
CA VAL A 49 -4.91 -11.33 -20.86
C VAL A 49 -4.78 -12.48 -21.84
N GLN A 50 -3.60 -13.11 -21.92
CA GLN A 50 -3.38 -14.28 -22.78
C GLN A 50 -4.30 -15.45 -22.42
N ALA A 51 -4.49 -15.71 -21.12
CA ALA A 51 -5.36 -16.77 -20.63
C ALA A 51 -6.85 -16.49 -20.88
N SER A 52 -7.29 -15.23 -20.69
CA SER A 52 -8.71 -14.87 -20.82
C SER A 52 -9.17 -14.56 -22.23
N ARG A 53 -8.26 -14.09 -23.11
CA ARG A 53 -8.57 -13.55 -24.45
C ARG A 53 -9.61 -12.41 -24.42
N ASP A 54 -9.70 -11.69 -23.31
CA ASP A 54 -10.62 -10.58 -23.15
C ASP A 54 -10.12 -9.35 -23.95
N GLN A 55 -10.95 -8.85 -24.86
CA GLN A 55 -10.58 -7.72 -25.73
C GLN A 55 -10.46 -6.41 -24.95
N GLY A 56 -11.27 -6.20 -23.91
CA GLY A 56 -11.21 -5.02 -23.06
C GLY A 56 -9.93 -4.98 -22.23
N ALA A 57 -9.52 -6.13 -21.68
CA ALA A 57 -8.26 -6.30 -20.97
C ALA A 57 -7.04 -6.13 -21.90
N THR A 58 -7.14 -6.64 -23.13
CA THR A 58 -6.12 -6.42 -24.17
C THR A 58 -5.98 -4.94 -24.50
N ALA A 59 -7.08 -4.24 -24.74
CA ALA A 59 -7.08 -2.79 -24.99
C ALA A 59 -6.51 -2.00 -23.81
N PHE A 60 -6.84 -2.41 -22.58
CA PHE A 60 -6.31 -1.79 -21.36
C PHE A 60 -4.79 -1.94 -21.26
N LEU A 61 -4.24 -3.14 -21.44
CA LEU A 61 -2.78 -3.33 -21.40
C LEU A 61 -2.06 -2.60 -22.52
N ASN A 62 -2.64 -2.56 -23.73
CA ASN A 62 -2.06 -1.78 -24.84
C ASN A 62 -1.97 -0.29 -24.50
N ALA A 63 -3.01 0.28 -23.85
CA ALA A 63 -2.95 1.65 -23.36
C ALA A 63 -1.90 1.83 -22.26
N LEU A 64 -1.75 0.86 -21.35
CA LEU A 64 -0.74 0.89 -20.30
C LEU A 64 0.70 0.84 -20.86
N ILE A 65 0.93 0.06 -21.94
CA ILE A 65 2.21 0.05 -22.67
C ILE A 65 2.52 1.44 -23.23
N GLN A 66 1.56 2.07 -23.90
CA GLN A 66 1.76 3.43 -24.46
C GLN A 66 2.07 4.45 -23.35
N GLN A 67 1.45 4.33 -22.18
CA GLN A 67 1.76 5.16 -21.02
C GLN A 67 3.19 4.93 -20.51
N LEU A 68 3.63 3.67 -20.43
CA LEU A 68 5.00 3.32 -20.04
C LEU A 68 6.03 3.87 -21.03
N GLU A 69 5.79 3.73 -22.32
CA GLU A 69 6.66 4.27 -23.38
C GLU A 69 6.76 5.80 -23.33
N ALA A 70 5.64 6.49 -23.06
CA ALA A 70 5.63 7.94 -22.88
C ALA A 70 6.38 8.36 -21.62
N ALA A 71 6.14 7.70 -20.48
CA ALA A 71 6.81 7.98 -19.22
C ALA A 71 8.33 7.75 -19.31
N LYS A 72 8.76 6.66 -19.96
CA LYS A 72 10.17 6.30 -20.10
C LYS A 72 11.00 7.40 -20.79
N LYS A 73 10.41 8.16 -21.71
CA LYS A 73 11.09 9.27 -22.41
C LYS A 73 11.44 10.44 -21.47
N GLY A 74 10.68 10.62 -20.39
CA GLY A 74 10.90 11.68 -19.41
C GLY A 74 11.75 11.26 -18.22
N LEU A 75 12.12 9.98 -18.12
CA LEU A 75 12.94 9.46 -17.02
C LEU A 75 14.43 9.61 -17.33
N PRO A 76 15.27 9.88 -16.32
CA PRO A 76 16.71 9.76 -16.47
C PRO A 76 17.07 8.32 -16.84
N ALA A 77 18.21 8.14 -17.53
CA ALA A 77 18.74 6.79 -17.74
C ALA A 77 19.09 6.17 -16.38
N PHE A 78 18.77 4.89 -16.22
CA PHE A 78 19.11 4.10 -15.03
C PHE A 78 19.50 2.69 -15.45
N THR A 79 20.40 2.08 -14.70
CA THR A 79 20.71 0.64 -14.80
C THR A 79 19.69 -0.19 -14.02
N GLN A 80 19.64 -1.50 -14.29
CA GLN A 80 18.78 -2.41 -13.52
C GLN A 80 19.10 -2.38 -12.01
N GLU A 81 20.39 -2.29 -11.67
CA GLU A 81 20.90 -2.23 -10.29
C GLU A 81 20.51 -0.92 -9.59
N GLU A 82 20.60 0.22 -10.29
CA GLU A 82 20.15 1.52 -9.79
C GLU A 82 18.63 1.52 -9.56
N GLY A 83 17.86 0.95 -10.49
CA GLY A 83 16.42 0.81 -10.37
C GLY A 83 16.00 -0.06 -9.18
N GLN A 84 16.67 -1.20 -8.99
CA GLN A 84 16.44 -2.09 -7.86
C GLN A 84 16.78 -1.42 -6.53
N THR A 85 17.91 -0.72 -6.46
CA THR A 85 18.36 0.00 -5.26
C THR A 85 17.35 1.07 -4.86
N LEU A 86 16.97 1.94 -5.80
CA LEU A 86 15.99 3.01 -5.56
C LEU A 86 14.63 2.45 -5.13
N MET A 87 14.15 1.40 -5.78
CA MET A 87 12.88 0.76 -5.43
C MET A 87 12.93 0.13 -4.02
N THR A 88 14.07 -0.45 -3.65
CA THR A 88 14.28 -1.06 -2.33
C THR A 88 14.29 -0.01 -1.23
N GLU A 89 15.06 1.07 -1.41
CA GLU A 89 15.12 2.19 -0.48
C GLU A 89 13.76 2.86 -0.30
N PHE A 90 13.02 3.04 -1.40
CA PHE A 90 11.67 3.57 -1.35
C PHE A 90 10.72 2.68 -0.55
N ALA A 91 10.73 1.36 -0.80
CA ALA A 91 9.93 0.40 -0.05
C ALA A 91 10.29 0.39 1.44
N HIS A 92 11.59 0.49 1.76
CA HIS A 92 12.10 0.61 3.13
C HIS A 92 11.59 1.87 3.82
N ALA A 93 11.62 3.03 3.15
CA ALA A 93 11.16 4.29 3.72
C ALA A 93 9.64 4.27 4.01
N VAL A 94 8.83 3.74 3.08
CA VAL A 94 7.38 3.62 3.28
C VAL A 94 7.06 2.64 4.42
N PHE A 95 7.79 1.53 4.50
CA PHE A 95 7.66 0.58 5.60
C PHE A 95 8.02 1.20 6.95
N ALA A 96 9.17 1.88 7.03
CA ALA A 96 9.67 2.46 8.27
C ALA A 96 8.69 3.49 8.85
N ARG A 97 8.08 4.31 8.00
CA ARG A 97 7.04 5.26 8.42
C ARG A 97 5.85 4.55 9.09
N ALA A 98 5.35 3.47 8.49
CA ALA A 98 4.23 2.72 9.07
C ALA A 98 4.63 1.99 10.36
N ASP A 99 5.84 1.46 10.41
CA ASP A 99 6.39 0.77 11.59
C ASP A 99 6.59 1.73 12.77
N GLU A 100 7.01 2.97 12.52
CA GLU A 100 7.13 4.01 13.55
C GLU A 100 5.78 4.41 14.14
N GLU A 101 4.77 4.65 13.29
CA GLU A 101 3.39 4.95 13.73
C GLU A 101 2.80 3.79 14.56
N ASP A 102 3.03 2.54 14.15
CA ASP A 102 2.54 1.36 14.87
C ASP A 102 3.26 1.14 16.20
N ARG A 103 4.59 1.31 16.26
CA ARG A 103 5.37 1.26 17.51
C ARG A 103 4.94 2.34 18.50
N ALA A 104 4.56 3.52 18.01
CA ALA A 104 4.04 4.60 18.84
C ALA A 104 2.63 4.32 19.39
N GLY A 105 1.98 3.23 18.96
CA GLY A 105 0.60 2.91 19.32
C GLY A 105 -0.42 3.86 18.67
N LEU A 106 -0.05 4.50 17.57
CA LEU A 106 -0.88 5.43 16.81
C LEU A 106 -1.40 4.81 15.51
N ALA A 107 -1.31 3.49 15.37
CA ALA A 107 -1.74 2.79 14.17
C ALA A 107 -3.23 2.99 13.90
N ASP A 108 -3.54 3.37 12.66
CA ASP A 108 -4.91 3.57 12.19
C ASP A 108 -5.13 2.97 10.79
N LYS A 109 -6.29 3.26 10.18
CA LYS A 109 -6.58 2.85 8.80
C LYS A 109 -5.59 3.44 7.78
N GLY A 110 -4.99 4.59 8.07
CA GLY A 110 -3.89 5.17 7.31
C GLY A 110 -2.63 4.32 7.41
N THR A 111 -2.19 3.98 8.62
CA THR A 111 -1.03 3.12 8.87
C THR A 111 -1.16 1.76 8.17
N ALA A 112 -2.35 1.13 8.22
CA ALA A 112 -2.60 -0.11 7.48
C ALA A 112 -2.46 0.06 5.96
N ARG A 113 -2.94 1.18 5.40
CA ARG A 113 -2.79 1.50 3.97
C ARG A 113 -1.32 1.70 3.61
N THR A 114 -0.53 2.31 4.50
CA THR A 114 0.92 2.51 4.32
C THR A 114 1.69 1.17 4.36
N PHE A 115 1.40 0.29 5.31
CA PHE A 115 1.96 -1.07 5.31
C PHE A 115 1.59 -1.84 4.04
N TYR A 116 0.33 -1.79 3.62
CA TYR A 116 -0.09 -2.44 2.38
C TYR A 116 0.60 -1.84 1.14
N ALA A 117 0.83 -0.53 1.12
CA ALA A 117 1.62 0.12 0.08
C ALA A 117 3.07 -0.41 0.06
N ALA A 118 3.72 -0.48 1.22
CA ALA A 118 5.07 -1.04 1.35
C ALA A 118 5.13 -2.48 0.81
N ALA A 119 4.15 -3.32 1.15
CA ALA A 119 4.06 -4.68 0.63
C ALA A 119 4.00 -4.74 -0.90
N ASN A 120 3.23 -3.86 -1.54
CA ASN A 120 3.14 -3.79 -3.00
C ASN A 120 4.46 -3.32 -3.63
N PHE A 121 5.18 -2.40 -2.98
CA PHE A 121 6.51 -1.99 -3.45
C PHE A 121 7.54 -3.12 -3.34
N TYR A 122 7.52 -3.90 -2.26
CA TYR A 122 8.33 -5.10 -2.17
C TYR A 122 7.93 -6.17 -3.19
N ASP A 123 6.63 -6.36 -3.47
CA ASP A 123 6.18 -7.27 -4.54
C ASP A 123 6.78 -6.86 -5.89
N ALA A 124 6.74 -5.57 -6.22
CA ALA A 124 7.30 -5.03 -7.44
C ALA A 124 8.83 -5.13 -7.55
N LEU A 125 9.56 -5.46 -6.46
CA LEU A 125 10.98 -5.78 -6.56
C LEU A 125 11.25 -7.08 -7.33
N ALA A 126 10.26 -7.97 -7.47
CA ALA A 126 10.42 -9.25 -8.16
C ALA A 126 10.81 -9.08 -9.65
N GLN A 127 10.47 -7.95 -10.27
CA GLN A 127 10.85 -7.66 -11.65
C GLN A 127 12.37 -7.48 -11.83
N PHE A 128 13.12 -7.22 -10.75
CA PHE A 128 14.57 -7.07 -10.79
C PHE A 128 15.31 -8.39 -10.52
N GLY A 129 14.59 -9.47 -10.18
CA GLY A 129 15.13 -10.78 -9.81
C GLY A 129 14.59 -11.26 -8.47
N ASP A 130 15.24 -12.28 -7.91
CA ASP A 130 14.84 -12.86 -6.63
C ASP A 130 14.98 -11.85 -5.48
N LEU A 131 13.94 -11.74 -4.66
CA LEU A 131 13.98 -10.87 -3.48
C LEU A 131 15.00 -11.39 -2.46
N ALA A 132 15.83 -10.49 -1.95
CA ALA A 132 16.66 -10.77 -0.79
C ALA A 132 15.79 -11.16 0.44
N PRO A 133 16.35 -11.93 1.41
CA PRO A 133 15.61 -12.42 2.57
C PRO A 133 14.93 -11.31 3.38
N GLU A 134 15.59 -10.16 3.56
CA GLU A 134 15.07 -9.04 4.34
C GLU A 134 13.83 -8.39 3.69
N PRO A 135 13.85 -7.92 2.43
CA PRO A 135 12.65 -7.47 1.71
C PRO A 135 11.50 -8.48 1.75
N LEU A 136 11.81 -9.77 1.62
CA LEU A 136 10.79 -10.83 1.67
C LEU A 136 10.13 -10.95 3.05
N GLN A 137 10.90 -10.84 4.14
CA GLN A 137 10.37 -10.85 5.50
C GLN A 137 9.53 -9.60 5.78
N LYS A 138 10.04 -8.41 5.41
CA LYS A 138 9.31 -7.14 5.57
C LYS A 138 8.01 -7.12 4.77
N LYS A 139 8.00 -7.64 3.55
CA LYS A 139 6.78 -7.84 2.74
C LYS A 139 5.73 -8.67 3.47
N LYS A 140 6.13 -9.84 4.00
CA LYS A 140 5.22 -10.74 4.73
C LYS A 140 4.64 -10.06 5.96
N TYR A 141 5.49 -9.42 6.74
CA TYR A 141 5.08 -8.67 7.92
C TYR A 141 4.12 -7.52 7.57
N ALA A 142 4.44 -6.72 6.57
CA ALA A 142 3.61 -5.59 6.15
C ALA A 142 2.20 -6.04 5.73
N LYS A 143 2.07 -7.16 4.99
CA LYS A 143 0.76 -7.72 4.63
C LYS A 143 -0.02 -8.18 5.86
N TRP A 144 0.64 -8.91 6.76
CA TRP A 144 0.01 -9.40 7.99
C TRP A 144 -0.43 -8.24 8.89
N LYS A 145 0.47 -7.29 9.18
CA LYS A 145 0.19 -6.16 10.07
C LYS A 145 -0.92 -5.26 9.51
N ALA A 146 -0.92 -4.99 8.19
CA ALA A 146 -2.01 -4.24 7.57
C ALA A 146 -3.38 -4.92 7.78
N ALA A 147 -3.45 -6.24 7.65
CA ALA A 147 -4.69 -7.00 7.88
C ALA A 147 -5.11 -6.96 9.35
N GLU A 148 -4.18 -7.12 10.29
CA GLU A 148 -4.45 -7.06 11.73
C GLU A 148 -4.95 -5.67 12.16
N ILE A 149 -4.32 -4.59 11.68
CA ILE A 149 -4.76 -3.22 11.97
C ILE A 149 -6.19 -3.01 11.43
N LEU A 150 -6.46 -3.38 10.16
CA LEU A 150 -7.80 -3.22 9.58
C LEU A 150 -8.86 -4.03 10.31
N LYS A 151 -8.50 -5.22 10.80
CA LYS A 151 -9.38 -6.06 11.61
C LYS A 151 -9.70 -5.40 12.95
N ALA A 152 -8.70 -4.89 13.66
CA ALA A 152 -8.91 -4.17 14.92
C ALA A 152 -9.83 -2.95 14.72
N VAL A 153 -9.51 -2.12 13.72
CA VAL A 153 -10.31 -0.93 13.38
C VAL A 153 -11.75 -1.30 13.02
N LYS A 154 -11.97 -2.38 12.25
CA LYS A 154 -13.32 -2.84 11.88
C LYS A 154 -14.14 -3.31 13.08
N GLU A 155 -13.48 -3.88 14.08
CA GLU A 155 -14.09 -4.32 15.35
C GLU A 155 -14.24 -3.17 16.36
N GLY A 156 -13.80 -1.95 16.03
CA GLY A 156 -13.83 -0.81 16.95
C GLY A 156 -12.82 -0.91 18.09
N ARG A 157 -11.76 -1.72 17.92
CA ARG A 157 -10.65 -1.87 18.88
C ARG A 157 -9.42 -1.13 18.38
N ASP A 158 -8.62 -0.63 19.30
CA ASP A 158 -7.31 -0.08 18.96
C ASP A 158 -6.36 -1.20 18.49
N PRO A 159 -5.60 -1.00 17.40
CA PRO A 159 -4.60 -1.97 16.97
C PRO A 159 -3.53 -2.17 18.04
N ALA A 160 -3.09 -3.42 18.21
CA ALA A 160 -2.03 -3.73 19.16
C ALA A 160 -0.66 -3.19 18.65
N PRO A 161 0.02 -2.32 19.42
CA PRO A 161 1.34 -1.84 19.04
C PRO A 161 2.36 -2.98 18.94
N GLY A 162 3.23 -2.94 17.94
CA GLY A 162 4.40 -3.81 17.89
C GLY A 162 5.20 -3.65 16.61
N GLY A 163 6.51 -3.50 16.73
CA GLY A 163 7.42 -3.33 15.60
C GLY A 163 7.85 -4.62 14.94
N PHE A 164 8.31 -4.50 13.70
CA PHE A 164 9.01 -5.58 13.00
C PHE A 164 10.20 -6.09 13.85
N GLY A 165 10.22 -7.39 14.12
CA GLY A 165 11.23 -8.06 14.96
C GLY A 165 10.88 -8.19 16.45
N GLU A 166 9.80 -7.55 16.94
CA GLU A 166 9.35 -7.68 18.34
C GLU A 166 8.40 -8.87 18.54
N GLU A 167 7.74 -9.34 17.49
CA GLU A 167 6.84 -10.50 17.54
C GLU A 167 7.61 -11.82 17.70
N THR A 168 8.82 -11.92 17.14
CA THR A 168 9.72 -13.07 17.37
C THR A 168 10.17 -13.19 18.83
N ALA A 169 10.07 -12.12 19.62
CA ALA A 169 10.42 -12.13 21.04
C ALA A 169 9.24 -12.53 21.96
N LYS A 170 7.99 -12.41 21.50
CA LYS A 170 6.79 -12.68 22.34
C LYS A 170 6.29 -14.13 22.28
N VAL A 171 6.83 -14.98 21.39
CA VAL A 171 6.42 -16.39 21.25
C VAL A 171 7.12 -17.35 22.23
N VAL A 172 8.10 -16.90 23.03
CA VAL A 172 8.80 -17.76 24.01
C VAL A 172 8.62 -17.24 25.44
N THR A 173 7.39 -17.21 25.94
CA THR A 173 7.16 -17.33 27.39
C THR A 173 5.92 -18.18 27.64
N PRO A 174 6.04 -19.51 27.82
CA PRO A 174 4.99 -20.23 28.52
C PRO A 174 5.06 -19.76 29.98
N ARG A 175 4.06 -18.96 30.35
CA ARG A 175 3.71 -18.60 31.72
C ARG A 175 3.58 -19.90 32.52
N SER A 176 4.50 -20.12 33.45
CA SER A 176 4.45 -21.24 34.41
C SER A 176 3.09 -21.27 35.09
N ALA A 177 2.36 -22.35 34.83
CA ALA A 177 1.35 -22.88 35.72
C ALA A 177 1.63 -24.38 35.84
N GLU A 178 2.01 -24.80 37.04
CA GLU A 178 2.21 -26.19 37.45
C GLU A 178 0.98 -27.05 37.10
N ALA A 179 1.19 -28.20 36.45
CA ALA A 179 0.55 -29.48 36.81
C ALA A 179 1.08 -30.65 35.96
N LYS A 180 1.74 -31.57 36.67
CA LYS A 180 1.70 -33.05 36.58
C LYS A 180 2.11 -33.77 35.28
N GLU A 181 3.17 -34.55 35.47
CA GLU A 181 3.69 -35.71 34.75
C GLU A 181 2.62 -36.74 34.32
N SER A 182 2.66 -37.20 33.05
CA SER A 182 2.51 -38.61 32.61
C SER A 182 2.43 -38.79 31.08
N LYS A 183 3.33 -39.65 30.56
CA LYS A 183 3.21 -40.63 29.45
C LYS A 183 2.89 -40.21 28.00
N ASP A 184 3.88 -40.47 27.15
CA ASP A 184 3.86 -41.25 25.89
C ASP A 184 2.54 -41.34 25.10
N SER A 185 2.51 -40.71 23.92
CA SER A 185 1.75 -41.13 22.74
C SER A 185 2.16 -40.28 21.52
N GLU A 186 2.74 -40.92 20.51
CA GLU A 186 2.91 -40.39 19.15
C GLU A 186 1.55 -40.11 18.50
N PRO A 187 1.41 -39.05 17.67
CA PRO A 187 0.66 -39.24 16.43
C PRO A 187 1.15 -38.45 15.21
N ALA A 188 1.23 -39.18 14.09
CA ALA A 188 0.88 -38.87 12.69
C ALA A 188 1.28 -37.54 11.99
N PRO A 189 1.64 -37.61 10.68
CA PRO A 189 2.10 -36.46 9.91
C PRO A 189 0.98 -35.45 9.59
N PHE A 190 1.20 -34.19 9.99
CA PHE A 190 0.39 -33.05 9.59
C PHE A 190 0.41 -32.84 8.07
N LYS A 191 -0.77 -32.89 7.44
CA LYS A 191 -0.99 -32.34 6.09
C LYS A 191 -1.26 -30.84 6.22
N PRO A 192 -0.57 -29.96 5.48
CA PRO A 192 -0.92 -28.54 5.47
C PRO A 192 -2.27 -28.34 4.77
N PRO A 193 -3.16 -27.48 5.30
CA PRO A 193 -4.41 -27.14 4.62
C PRO A 193 -4.10 -26.31 3.37
N ASN A 194 -4.85 -26.64 2.32
CA ASN A 194 -4.82 -26.07 0.99
C ASN A 194 -5.03 -24.54 1.03
N LEU A 195 -4.09 -23.78 0.44
CA LEU A 195 -4.02 -22.32 0.47
C LEU A 195 -4.80 -21.65 -0.67
N ASP A 196 -5.67 -22.38 -1.37
CA ASP A 196 -6.46 -21.80 -2.44
C ASP A 196 -7.73 -21.15 -1.87
N ARG A 197 -7.67 -19.81 -1.79
CA ARG A 197 -8.76 -18.82 -1.67
C ARG A 197 -8.79 -18.02 -0.35
N GLN A 198 -7.80 -17.15 -0.15
CA GLN A 198 -7.99 -15.97 0.71
C GLN A 198 -8.85 -14.91 0.00
N PRO A 199 -9.81 -14.28 0.68
CA PRO A 199 -10.54 -13.14 0.14
C PRO A 199 -9.59 -11.95 -0.09
N THR A 200 -9.73 -11.29 -1.24
CA THR A 200 -8.94 -10.10 -1.59
C THR A 200 -9.39 -8.89 -0.77
N LEU A 201 -8.44 -8.20 -0.13
CA LEU A 201 -8.70 -6.99 0.69
C LEU A 201 -9.38 -5.85 -0.11
N GLU A 202 -9.34 -5.91 -1.44
CA GLU A 202 -10.06 -5.01 -2.35
C GLU A 202 -11.58 -5.03 -2.12
N ASP A 203 -12.14 -6.13 -1.60
CA ASP A 203 -13.58 -6.23 -1.31
C ASP A 203 -13.99 -5.54 0.00
N LEU A 204 -13.03 -5.02 0.79
CA LEU A 204 -13.27 -4.36 2.07
C LEU A 204 -13.07 -2.83 2.03
N ILE A 205 -12.71 -2.27 0.87
CA ILE A 205 -12.49 -0.83 0.71
C ILE A 205 -13.60 -0.27 -0.20
N PRO A 206 -14.63 0.42 0.34
CA PRO A 206 -15.48 1.22 -0.52
C PRO A 206 -14.64 2.36 -1.14
N VAL A 207 -14.74 2.51 -2.47
CA VAL A 207 -14.25 3.69 -3.19
C VAL A 207 -15.01 4.89 -2.64
N ALA A 208 -14.32 5.75 -1.89
CA ALA A 208 -14.86 7.05 -1.51
C ALA A 208 -14.75 8.01 -2.72
N PRO A 209 -15.81 8.76 -3.08
CA PRO A 209 -15.73 9.80 -4.09
C PRO A 209 -15.10 11.08 -3.51
N GLY A 210 -14.35 11.78 -4.35
CA GLY A 210 -14.11 13.24 -4.35
C GLY A 210 -13.83 13.93 -3.02
N ALA A 211 -12.57 14.36 -2.83
CA ALA A 211 -12.25 15.42 -1.89
C ALA A 211 -13.04 16.70 -2.26
N GLU A 212 -13.95 17.11 -1.40
CA GLU A 212 -14.59 18.43 -1.47
C GLU A 212 -13.54 19.52 -1.20
N ALA A 213 -13.61 20.56 -2.04
CA ALA A 213 -12.75 21.72 -2.05
C ALA A 213 -12.80 22.47 -0.71
N GLY A 214 -11.63 22.88 -0.23
CA GLY A 214 -11.52 23.82 0.88
C GLY A 214 -12.14 25.18 0.56
N PRO A 215 -12.56 25.95 1.58
CA PRO A 215 -13.18 27.26 1.38
C PRO A 215 -12.14 28.32 0.96
N PRO A 216 -12.48 29.28 0.07
CA PRO A 216 -11.55 30.34 -0.30
C PRO A 216 -11.48 31.43 0.78
N LEU A 217 -10.24 31.84 1.08
CA LEU A 217 -9.92 33.07 1.79
C LEU A 217 -10.19 34.30 0.91
N GLY A 218 -10.84 35.32 1.48
CA GLY A 218 -10.66 36.71 1.07
C GLY A 218 -11.93 37.48 0.75
N ALA A 219 -12.42 38.27 1.72
CA ALA A 219 -13.25 39.45 1.45
C ALA A 219 -12.67 40.65 2.20
N PRO A 220 -12.57 41.84 1.57
CA PRO A 220 -12.02 43.02 2.24
C PRO A 220 -13.02 43.61 3.23
N VAL A 221 -12.53 43.95 4.42
CA VAL A 221 -13.28 44.66 5.46
C VAL A 221 -13.63 46.06 4.96
N ARG A 222 -14.93 46.33 4.81
CA ARG A 222 -15.46 47.65 4.51
C ARG A 222 -15.60 48.46 5.80
N VAL A 223 -14.82 49.52 5.93
CA VAL A 223 -14.92 50.49 7.03
C VAL A 223 -16.16 51.38 6.83
N PRO A 224 -17.00 51.63 7.85
CA PRO A 224 -18.14 52.55 7.74
C PRO A 224 -17.71 54.02 7.86
N PRO A 225 -18.48 54.98 7.30
CA PRO A 225 -18.19 56.41 7.41
C PRO A 225 -18.60 57.01 8.76
N PRO A 226 -18.05 58.18 9.17
CA PRO A 226 -18.38 58.81 10.43
C PRO A 226 -19.75 59.52 10.40
N ALA A 227 -20.41 59.53 11.55
CA ALA A 227 -21.73 60.12 11.78
C ALA A 227 -21.74 61.65 11.61
N ALA A 228 -22.73 62.16 10.88
CA ALA A 228 -23.04 63.58 10.80
C ALA A 228 -23.71 64.05 12.10
N ALA A 229 -23.15 65.10 12.72
CA ALA A 229 -23.74 65.80 13.84
C ALA A 229 -24.97 66.60 13.39
N ALA A 230 -26.06 66.45 14.15
CA ALA A 230 -27.30 67.19 13.99
C ALA A 230 -27.13 68.67 14.39
N ALA A 231 -27.62 69.57 13.54
CA ALA A 231 -27.98 70.93 13.93
C ALA A 231 -29.52 71.01 13.96
N ALA A 232 -30.06 71.27 15.14
CA ALA A 232 -31.48 71.57 15.38
C ALA A 232 -31.71 73.10 15.26
N PRO A 233 -32.96 73.55 15.08
CA PRO A 233 -33.31 74.88 14.57
C PRO A 233 -33.13 76.03 15.57
#